data_AF-A0A5K1ABL3-F1
#
_entry.id   AF-A0A5K1ABL3-F1
#
_cell.length_a   1.000
_cell.length_b   1.000
_cell.length_c   1.000
_cell.angle_alpha   90.00
_cell.angle_beta   90.00
_cell.angle_gamma   90.00
#
_symmetry.space_group_name_H-M   'P 1'
#
loop_
_entity.id
_entity.type
_entity.pdbx_description
1 polymer ?
#
loop_
_entity_poly.entity_id
_entity_poly.type
_entity_poly.pdbx_seq_one_letter_code
_entity_poly.pdbx_strand_id
1 'polypeptide(L)' 'MIGTPTAADIEFVRSEDARRYILQLPQQPRQSFAELFPHVHPVAIDLVERMLTFNPAQRIT' A
#
# COMPACT_ATOMS: atom_id res chain seq x y z
N MET A 1 1.19 0.79 -7.95
CA MET A 1 0.83 -0.36 -7.09
C MET A 1 1.39 -0.13 -5.69
N ILE A 2 0.64 -0.48 -4.64
CA ILE A 2 0.94 -0.11 -3.24
C ILE A 2 2.24 -0.78 -2.72
N GLY A 3 2.68 -1.87 -3.37
CA GLY A 3 3.88 -2.62 -3.00
C GLY A 3 3.66 -3.54 -1.80
N THR A 4 4.68 -4.31 -1.43
CA THR A 4 4.64 -5.11 -0.20
C THR A 4 4.56 -4.18 1.01
N PRO A 5 3.61 -4.41 1.95
CA PRO A 5 3.47 -3.60 3.15
C PRO A 5 4.77 -3.62 3.98
N THR A 6 5.07 -2.49 4.63
CA THR A 6 6.28 -2.36 5.46
C THR A 6 6.15 -3.19 6.74
N ALA A 7 7.26 -3.45 7.43
CA ALA A 7 7.23 -4.17 8.71
C ALA A 7 6.29 -3.52 9.76
N ALA A 8 6.19 -2.18 9.74
CA ALA A 8 5.29 -1.41 10.60
C ALA A 8 3.80 -1.59 10.20
N ASP A 9 3.51 -1.69 8.91
CA ASP A 9 2.16 -1.99 8.41
C ASP A 9 1.72 -3.41 8.78
N ILE A 10 2.66 -4.36 8.72
CA ILE A 10 2.44 -5.75 9.09
C ILE A 10 2.20 -5.89 10.61
N GLU A 11 2.83 -5.04 11.43
CA GLU A 11 2.64 -5.01 12.88
C GLU A 11 1.22 -4.56 13.28
N PHE A 12 0.54 -3.80 12.42
CA PHE A 12 -0.86 -3.43 12.62
C PHE A 12 -1.83 -4.61 12.38
N VAL A 13 -1.39 -5.67 11.71
CA VAL A 13 -2.21 -6.85 11.43
C VAL A 13 -2.37 -7.68 12.71
N ARG A 14 -3.55 -7.61 13.33
CA ARG A 14 -3.85 -8.29 14.60
C ARG A 14 -3.87 -9.82 14.53
N SER A 15 -3.95 -10.39 13.33
CA SER A 15 -3.94 -11.85 13.12
C SER A 15 -2.51 -12.32 12.84
N GLU A 16 -2.00 -13.21 13.68
CA GLU A 16 -0.68 -13.83 13.49
C GLU A 16 -0.61 -14.66 12.19
N ASP A 17 -1.69 -15.35 11.83
CA ASP A 17 -1.74 -16.13 10.59
C ASP A 17 -1.70 -15.22 9.37
N ALA A 18 -2.42 -14.11 9.39
CA ALA A 18 -2.37 -13.11 8.33
C ALA A 18 -0.97 -12.46 8.25
N ARG A 19 -0.31 -12.22 9.38
CA ARG A 19 1.08 -11.72 9.43
C ARG A 19 2.07 -12.70 8.81
N ARG A 20 2.00 -13.99 9.18
CA ARG A 20 2.85 -15.05 8.58
C ARG A 20 2.61 -15.19 7.09
N TYR A 21 1.35 -15.13 6.65
CA TYR A 21 1.01 -15.20 5.24
C TYR A 21 1.63 -14.03 4.45
N ILE A 22 1.47 -12.80 4.93
CA ILE A 22 2.05 -11.61 4.27
C ILE A 22 3.57 -11.68 4.20
N LEU A 23 4.24 -12.17 5.24
CA LEU A 23 5.70 -12.35 5.26
C LEU A 23 6.22 -13.43 4.30
N GLN A 24 5.37 -14.38 3.92
CA GLN A 24 5.70 -15.42 2.93
C GLN A 24 5.49 -14.96 1.48
N LEU A 25 4.77 -13.85 1.27
CA LEU A 25 4.56 -13.32 -0.08
C LEU A 25 5.88 -12.77 -0.65
N PRO A 26 6.15 -12.97 -1.95
CA PRO A 26 7.30 -12.37 -2.60
C PRO A 26 7.24 -10.85 -2.50
N GLN A 27 8.38 -10.22 -2.20
CA GLN A 27 8.44 -8.77 -2.11
C GLN A 27 8.22 -8.16 -3.49
N GLN A 28 7.15 -7.37 -3.62
CA GLN A 28 6.86 -6.57 -4.78
C GLN A 28 7.27 -5.13 -4.50
N PRO A 29 8.18 -4.56 -5.31
CA PRO A 29 8.54 -3.16 -5.19
C PRO A 29 7.30 -2.29 -5.42
N ARG A 30 7.20 -1.21 -4.65
CA ARG A 30 6.15 -0.21 -4.86
C ARG A 30 6.37 0.42 -6.24
N GLN A 31 5.35 0.36 -7.09
CA GLN A 31 5.35 1.06 -8.38
C GLN A 31 4.63 2.38 -8.22
N SER A 32 5.23 3.45 -8.73
CA SER A 32 4.62 4.78 -8.72
C SER A 32 3.32 4.77 -9.52
N PHE A 33 2.24 5.27 -8.94
CA PHE A 33 0.99 5.45 -9.69
C PHE A 33 1.15 6.50 -10.79
N ALA A 34 2.09 7.44 -10.65
CA ALA A 34 2.41 8.41 -11.70
C ALA A 34 3.06 7.75 -12.93
N GLU A 35 3.85 6.68 -12.75
CA GLU A 35 4.43 5.93 -13.87
C GLU A 35 3.37 5.07 -14.58
N LEU A 36 2.42 4.54 -13.83
CA LEU A 36 1.31 3.74 -14.39
C LEU A 36 0.26 4.59 -15.09
N PHE A 37 0.05 5.82 -14.60
CA PHE A 37 -0.97 6.73 -15.09
C PHE A 37 -0.39 8.11 -15.46
N PRO A 38 0.51 8.21 -16.45
CA PRO A 38 1.22 9.45 -16.76
C PRO A 38 0.30 10.57 -17.30
N HIS A 39 -0.92 10.22 -17.74
CA HIS A 39 -1.91 11.16 -18.27
C HIS A 39 -2.91 11.64 -17.20
N VAL A 40 -2.82 11.12 -15.98
CA VAL A 40 -3.75 11.47 -14.89
C VAL A 40 -3.22 12.67 -14.13
N HIS A 41 -4.14 13.56 -13.73
CA HIS A 41 -3.78 14.76 -12.99
C HIS A 41 -3.06 14.39 -11.68
N PRO A 42 -1.93 15.03 -11.32
CA PRO A 42 -1.14 14.69 -10.14
C PRO A 42 -1.93 14.65 -8.83
N VAL A 43 -2.93 15.52 -8.69
CA VAL A 43 -3.84 15.55 -7.53
C VAL A 43 -4.72 14.29 -7.43
N ALA A 44 -5.16 13.74 -8.56
CA ALA A 44 -5.94 12.50 -8.56
C ALA A 44 -5.05 11.30 -8.22
N ILE A 45 -3.77 11.33 -8.63
CA ILE A 45 -2.78 10.33 -8.23
C ILE A 45 -2.54 10.39 -6.71
N ASP A 46 -2.33 11.58 -6.14
CA ASP A 46 -2.19 11.77 -4.67
C ASP A 46 -3.39 11.23 -3.91
N LEU A 47 -4.61 11.54 -4.37
CA LEU A 47 -5.83 11.03 -3.76
C LEU A 47 -5.87 9.50 -3.78
N VAL A 48 -5.60 8.88 -4.93
CA VAL A 48 -5.60 7.42 -5.07
C VAL A 48 -4.53 6.78 -4.19
N GLU A 49 -3.34 7.36 -4.08
CA GLU A 49 -2.28 6.86 -3.19
C GLU A 49 -2.69 6.90 -1.72
N ARG A 50 -3.40 7.96 -1.30
CA ARG A 50 -3.89 8.14 0.07
C ARG A 50 -5.13 7.29 0.38
N MET A 51 -5.93 6.95 -0.62
CA MET A 51 -7.05 6.00 -0.49
C MET A 51 -6.57 4.54 -0.45
N LEU A 52 -5.57 4.20 -1.27
CA LEU A 52 -4.98 2.88 -1.37
C LEU A 52 -3.83 2.67 -0.36
N THR A 53 -3.91 3.33 0.80
CA THR A 53 -2.96 3.07 1.88
C THR A 53 -3.34 1.77 2.60
N PHE A 54 -2.34 0.89 2.82
CA PHE A 54 -2.53 -0.41 3.45
C PHE A 54 -3.01 -0.28 4.89
N ASN A 55 -2.40 0.62 5.66
CA ASN A 55 -2.81 0.90 7.02
C ASN A 55 -4.11 1.73 7.02
N PRO A 56 -5.23 1.18 7.53
CA PRO A 56 -6.49 1.91 7.58
C PRO A 56 -6.42 3.13 8.51
N ALA A 57 -5.50 3.17 9.48
CA ALA A 57 -5.28 4.35 10.34
C ALA A 57 -4.59 5.52 9.60
N GLN A 58 -3.95 5.25 8.47
CA GLN A 58 -3.34 6.28 7.61
C GLN A 58 -4.16 6.59 6.36
N ARG A 59 -5.30 5.91 6.18
CA ARG A 59 -6.21 6.14 5.06
C ARG A 59 -6.96 7.46 5.26
N ILE A 60 -6.97 8.30 4.23
CA ILE A 60 -7.75 9.54 4.24
C ILE A 60 -9.25 9.22 4.38
N THR A 61 -9.96 9.96 5.25
CA THR A 61 -11.42 9.87 5.47
C THR A 61 -12.08 11.23 5.27
#